data_AF-A0A1Y0N535-F1
#
_entry.id   AF-A0A1Y0N535-F1
#
_cell.length_a   1.000
_cell.length_b   1.000
_cell.length_c   1.000
_cell.angle_alpha   90.00
_cell.angle_beta   90.00
_cell.angle_gamma   90.00
#
_symmetry.space_group_name_H-M   'P 1'
#
loop_
_entity.id
_entity.type
_entity.pdbx_description
1 polymer ?
#
loop_
_entity_poly.entity_id
_entity_poly.type
_entity_poly.pdbx_seq_one_letter_code
_entity_poly.pdbx_strand_id
1 'polypeptide(L)' 'MKTAPGDFATALQGHRYLLGDKSVIAMQSGEVIRVRELDHSEPYPLGPAKEVHAAWLKPEPMKYFKGEVPR' A
#
# COMPACT_ATOMS: atom_id res chain seq x y z
N MET A 1 -5.58 -7.63 -24.88
CA MET A 1 -4.72 -6.51 -24.45
C MET A 1 -3.40 -7.10 -23.98
N LYS A 2 -2.28 -6.70 -24.61
CA LYS A 2 -0.93 -7.16 -24.26
C LYS A 2 -0.33 -6.11 -23.32
N THR A 3 -0.04 -6.47 -22.08
CA THR A 3 0.69 -5.60 -21.13
C THR A 3 2.14 -5.48 -21.58
N ALA A 4 2.64 -4.24 -21.68
CA ALA A 4 3.99 -3.94 -22.12
C ALA A 4 4.99 -4.19 -20.96
N PRO A 5 6.26 -4.53 -21.26
CA PRO A 5 7.30 -4.67 -20.24
C PRO A 5 7.66 -3.26 -19.73
N GLY A 6 7.00 -2.80 -18.66
CA GLY A 6 7.20 -1.45 -18.12
C GLY A 6 6.13 -0.93 -17.17
N ASP A 7 5.02 -1.65 -16.95
CA ASP A 7 4.00 -1.25 -15.96
C ASP A 7 4.48 -1.56 -14.54
N PHE A 8 5.52 -0.85 -14.06
CA PHE A 8 5.88 -0.87 -12.65
C PHE A 8 4.69 -0.39 -11.85
N ALA A 9 4.07 -1.27 -11.05
CA ALA A 9 2.98 -0.92 -10.17
C ALA A 9 3.49 0.15 -9.20
N THR A 10 3.13 1.40 -9.42
CA THR A 10 3.50 2.52 -8.54
C THR A 10 2.55 2.52 -7.35
N ALA A 11 3.08 2.50 -6.13
CA ALA A 11 2.27 2.67 -4.95
C ALA A 11 2.00 4.15 -4.69
N LEU A 12 0.87 4.43 -4.03
CA LEU A 12 0.37 5.77 -3.73
C LEU A 12 0.37 5.98 -2.22
N GLN A 13 0.94 7.10 -1.77
CA GLN A 13 0.99 7.47 -0.37
C GLN A 13 -0.43 7.51 0.25
N GLY A 14 -0.55 7.00 1.47
CA GLY A 14 -1.81 6.97 2.22
C GLY A 14 -2.76 5.86 1.78
N HIS A 15 -2.41 5.10 0.74
CA HIS A 15 -3.18 3.94 0.32
C HIS A 15 -2.80 2.69 1.12
N ARG A 16 -3.81 1.84 1.33
CA ARG A 16 -3.63 0.54 1.96
C ARG A 16 -3.38 -0.53 0.90
N TYR A 17 -2.50 -1.45 1.25
CA TYR A 17 -2.09 -2.55 0.41
C TYR A 17 -1.98 -3.83 1.23
N LEU A 18 -2.08 -4.99 0.57
CA LEU A 18 -1.60 -6.25 1.11
C LEU A 18 -0.13 -6.43 0.72
N LEU A 19 0.70 -6.71 1.71
CA LEU A 19 2.04 -7.27 1.57
C LEU A 19 1.99 -8.73 2.02
N GLY A 20 1.79 -9.65 1.08
CA GLY A 20 1.45 -11.03 1.42
C GLY A 20 0.07 -11.11 2.05
N ASP A 21 0.01 -11.49 3.33
CA ASP A 21 -1.19 -11.60 4.16
C ASP A 21 -1.39 -10.41 5.13
N LYS A 22 -0.44 -9.47 5.16
CA LYS A 22 -0.45 -8.32 6.07
C LYS A 22 -0.98 -7.08 5.37
N SER A 23 -1.92 -6.39 6.02
CA SER A 23 -2.33 -5.04 5.61
C SER A 23 -1.28 -4.02 6.00
N VAL A 24 -0.87 -3.19 5.04
CA VAL A 24 0.12 -2.13 5.23
C VAL A 24 -0.39 -0.81 4.64
N ILE A 25 0.05 0.31 5.20
CA ILE A 25 -0.18 1.64 4.62
C ILE A 25 1.10 2.17 3.97
N ALA A 26 0.98 2.72 2.77
CA ALA A 26 2.08 3.37 2.08
C ALA A 26 2.37 4.73 2.69
N MET A 27 3.62 4.97 3.08
CA MET A 27 4.07 6.23 3.68
C MET A 27 4.61 7.22 2.63
N GLN A 28 4.84 6.75 1.41
CA GLN A 28 5.31 7.54 0.26
C GLN A 28 4.84 6.89 -1.04
N SER A 29 4.78 7.66 -2.13
CA SER A 29 4.50 7.14 -3.47
C SER A 29 5.77 6.74 -4.20
N GLY A 30 5.71 5.75 -5.08
CA GLY A 30 6.85 5.34 -5.91
C GLY A 30 6.91 3.83 -6.19
N GLU A 31 8.01 3.41 -6.80
CA GLU A 31 8.30 2.01 -7.11
C GLU A 31 8.90 1.25 -5.92
N VAL A 32 9.77 1.92 -5.14
CA VAL A 32 10.30 1.43 -3.87
C VAL A 32 9.81 2.37 -2.79
N ILE A 33 8.96 1.86 -1.91
CA ILE A 33 8.26 2.68 -0.94
C ILE A 33 8.44 2.18 0.48
N ARG A 34 8.37 3.12 1.42
CA ARG A 34 8.24 2.84 2.84
C ARG A 34 6.79 2.54 3.16
N VAL A 35 6.54 1.40 3.78
CA VAL A 35 5.23 0.99 4.29
C VAL A 35 5.28 0.81 5.80
N ARG A 36 4.11 0.84 6.45
CA ARG A 36 3.94 0.44 7.85
C ARG A 36 2.80 -0.57 7.95
N GLU A 37 3.02 -1.66 8.67
CA GLU A 37 1.98 -2.65 8.95
C GLU A 37 0.89 -2.07 9.83
N LEU A 38 -0.36 -2.42 9.55
CA LEU A 38 -1.51 -2.05 10.36
C LEU A 38 -1.70 -3.08 11.47
N ASP A 39 -1.28 -2.73 12.68
CA ASP A 39 -1.43 -3.58 13.87
C ASP A 39 -2.55 -3.05 14.76
N HIS A 40 -3.73 -3.66 14.65
CA HIS A 40 -4.92 -3.25 15.40
C HIS A 40 -4.89 -3.61 16.89
N SER A 41 -3.84 -4.29 17.37
CA SER A 41 -3.68 -4.54 18.80
C SER A 41 -3.12 -3.33 19.57
N GLU A 42 -2.54 -2.35 18.86
CA GLU A 42 -1.94 -1.16 19.45
C GLU A 42 -2.88 0.06 19.38
N PRO A 43 -2.86 0.98 20.38
CA PRO A 43 -3.66 2.21 20.35
C PRO A 43 -3.37 3.11 19.15
N TYR A 44 -2.13 3.05 18.64
CA TYR A 44 -1.73 3.68 17.38
C TYR A 44 -1.30 2.58 16.42
N PRO A 45 -2.18 2.15 15.49
CA PRO A 45 -2.05 0.88 14.79
C PRO A 45 -1.08 0.96 13.60
N LEU A 46 0.11 1.49 13.84
CA LEU A 46 1.18 1.60 12.85
C LEU A 46 2.45 0.95 13.40
N GLY A 47 2.76 -0.24 12.87
CA GLY A 47 3.99 -0.96 13.17
C GLY A 47 5.25 -0.25 12.66
N PRO A 48 6.42 -0.92 12.77
CA PRO A 48 7.68 -0.39 12.28
C PRO A 48 7.65 -0.16 10.76
N ALA A 49 8.43 0.81 10.31
CA ALA A 49 8.56 1.10 8.89
C ALA A 49 9.43 0.04 8.20
N LYS A 50 9.03 -0.35 6.99
CA LYS A 50 9.78 -1.27 6.13
C LYS A 50 9.80 -0.75 4.70
N GLU A 51 10.90 -0.97 3.99
CA GLU A 51 11.01 -0.68 2.57
C GLU A 51 10.59 -1.90 1.73
N VAL A 52 9.77 -1.69 0.71
CA VAL A 52 9.26 -2.74 -0.18
C VAL A 52 9.15 -2.23 -1.61
N HIS A 53 9.27 -3.14 -2.57
CA HIS A 53 8.93 -2.85 -3.95
C HIS A 53 7.41 -2.86 -4.13
N ALA A 54 6.85 -1.84 -4.75
CA ALA A 54 5.43 -1.65 -4.94
C ALA A 54 4.79 -2.76 -5.80
N ALA A 55 5.57 -3.39 -6.69
CA ALA A 55 5.17 -4.60 -7.41
C ALA A 55 4.81 -5.81 -6.51
N TRP A 56 5.19 -5.80 -5.23
CA TRP A 56 4.82 -6.85 -4.26
C TRP A 56 3.52 -6.55 -3.53
N LEU A 57 2.97 -5.35 -3.72
CA LEU A 57 1.79 -4.86 -3.05
C LEU A 57 0.55 -5.13 -3.89
N LYS A 58 -0.54 -5.55 -3.23
CA LYS A 58 -1.87 -5.60 -3.84
C LYS A 58 -2.73 -4.48 -3.27
N PRO A 59 -3.28 -3.56 -4.08
CA PRO A 59 -4.15 -2.51 -3.57
C PRO A 59 -5.33 -3.08 -2.79
N GLU A 60 -5.56 -2.58 -1.57
CA GLU A 60 -6.77 -2.91 -0.83
C GLU A 60 -7.79 -1.78 -0.99
N PRO A 61 -9.06 -2.11 -1.27
CA PRO A 61 -10.12 -1.12 -1.21
C PRO A 61 -10.15 -0.46 0.17
N MET A 62 -10.08 0.87 0.17
CA MET A 62 -10.38 1.70 1.32
C MET A 62 -11.60 2.54 1.02
N LYS A 63 -12.46 2.74 2.03
CA LYS A 63 -13.38 3.87 2.04
C LYS A 63 -12.57 5.04 2.57
N TYR A 64 -12.08 5.91 1.69
CA TYR A 64 -11.54 7.18 2.15
C TYR A 64 -12.65 8.07 2.68
N PHE A 65 -12.27 9.11 3.43
CA PHE A 65 -13.20 10.14 3.86
C PHE A 65 -13.97 10.68 2.64
N LYS A 66 -15.31 10.71 2.70
CA LYS A 66 -16.23 11.02 1.58
C LYS A 66 -16.38 9.98 0.47
N GLY A 67 -15.93 8.74 0.67
CA GLY A 67 -16.27 7.62 -0.22
C GLY A 67 -15.43 7.50 -1.49
N GLU A 68 -14.25 8.14 -1.54
CA GLU A 68 -13.30 7.85 -2.62
C GLU A 68 -12.83 6.39 -2.52
N VAL A 69 -12.78 5.73 -3.68
CA VAL A 69 -12.19 4.40 -3.86
C VAL A 69 -10.94 4.62 -4.72
N PRO A 70 -9.76 4.13 -4.29
CA PRO A 70 -8.55 4.32 -5.08
C PRO A 70 -8.68 3.55 -6.40
N ARG A 71 -8.45 4.24 -7.52
CA ARG A 71 -8.48 3.67 -8.88
C ARG A 71 -7.15 3.03 -9.25
#